data_AF-A0AAV0LAW0-F1
#
_entry.id   AF-A0AAV0LAW0-F1
#
_cell.length_a   1.000
_cell.length_b   1.000
_cell.length_c   1.000
_cell.angle_alpha   90.00
_cell.angle_beta   90.00
_cell.angle_gamma   90.00
#
_symmetry.space_group_name_H-M   'P 1'
#
loop_
_entity.id
_entity.type
_entity.pdbx_description
1 polymer ?
#
loop_
_entity_poly.entity_id
_entity_poly.type
_entity_poly.pdbx_seq_one_letter_code
_entity_poly.pdbx_strand_id
1 'polypeptide(L)'
;EIGKYKTEISGLLIVSNFHSSPPPPHHLSQFSSLSICFISLRLFPPSIAFSSTHPLLPLSLSLSLATMSKGPEIFANIGKKARDLLTAGYSSDQKFTVSTYSGPVGVALTSTASNKGGLSTGDIGVVHKYKNHIFDVKVDTLSNIATTLTFSDILPSTKAVVSFKLPDYNSGKLEVLYSHHHATFTSAVALHQQSPAVDVSVTVGTTGIAFGAEAGYNTTSGSFTKYTAGISITKPDAYASVILGDKGDTITASYTHHLDESKRSAAVGEIMRRFSTNENTFTVGGSHAIDHLTLIKGKLNNHGKLAALLQHEVIPKSLMTISGEIDTKALEKHPKFGVAIALRP
;
A
#
# COMPACT_ATOMS: atom_id res chain seq x y z
N GLU A 1 21.46 -17.38 -48.62
CA GLU A 1 22.68 -17.10 -47.84
C GLU A 1 22.53 -15.74 -47.16
N ILE A 2 22.42 -15.72 -45.83
CA ILE A 2 23.43 -15.17 -44.89
C ILE A 2 23.70 -13.68 -45.16
N GLY A 3 23.13 -12.74 -44.40
CA GLY A 3 23.64 -12.27 -43.09
C GLY A 3 24.08 -10.79 -43.26
N LYS A 4 24.11 -9.87 -42.30
CA LYS A 4 24.09 -9.87 -40.83
C LYS A 4 23.58 -8.48 -40.38
N TYR A 5 22.80 -8.40 -39.30
CA TYR A 5 22.68 -7.18 -38.49
C TYR A 5 23.45 -7.39 -37.19
N LYS A 6 24.31 -6.42 -36.87
CA LYS A 6 25.13 -6.34 -35.66
C LYS A 6 24.32 -5.62 -34.58
N THR A 7 24.10 -6.26 -33.44
CA THR A 7 23.57 -5.61 -32.23
C THR A 7 24.67 -5.57 -31.20
N GLU A 8 25.16 -4.37 -30.87
CA GLU A 8 26.07 -4.13 -29.76
C GLU A 8 25.25 -3.94 -28.48
N ILE A 9 25.60 -4.69 -27.43
CA ILE A 9 25.10 -4.51 -26.06
C ILE A 9 26.32 -4.11 -25.22
N SER A 10 26.39 -2.86 -24.80
CA SER A 10 27.37 -2.39 -23.82
C SER A 10 26.84 -2.68 -22.41
N GLY A 11 27.44 -3.67 -21.73
CA GLY A 11 27.22 -3.92 -20.31
C GLY A 11 28.40 -3.43 -19.48
N LEU A 12 28.14 -2.55 -18.52
CA LEU A 12 29.09 -2.05 -17.53
C LEU A 12 29.31 -3.12 -16.44
N LEU A 13 30.52 -3.67 -16.35
CA LEU A 13 30.94 -4.59 -15.29
C LEU A 13 31.73 -3.81 -14.22
N ILE A 14 31.17 -3.62 -13.03
CA ILE A 14 31.93 -3.09 -11.88
C ILE A 14 32.56 -4.29 -11.16
N VAL A 15 33.88 -4.44 -11.28
CA VAL A 15 34.68 -5.43 -10.55
C VAL A 15 35.23 -4.76 -9.29
N SER A 16 34.80 -5.20 -8.11
CA SER A 16 35.46 -4.88 -6.85
C SER A 16 36.56 -5.92 -6.58
N ASN A 17 37.81 -5.48 -6.67
CA ASN A 17 39.01 -6.23 -6.29
C ASN A 17 39.03 -6.50 -4.78
N PHE A 18 39.17 -7.75 -4.35
CA PHE A 18 39.64 -8.10 -3.01
C PHE A 18 41.02 -8.74 -3.09
N HIS A 19 41.96 -8.13 -2.38
CA HIS A 19 43.36 -8.53 -2.28
C HIS A 19 43.51 -9.79 -1.41
N SER A 20 44.39 -10.70 -1.83
CA SER A 20 44.64 -12.03 -1.26
C SER A 20 45.57 -12.03 -0.04
N SER A 21 45.28 -12.87 0.95
CA SER A 21 46.27 -13.43 1.89
C SER A 21 45.99 -14.92 2.13
N PRO A 22 47.00 -15.82 2.19
CA PRO A 22 46.80 -17.28 2.18
C PRO A 22 46.53 -17.88 3.58
N PRO A 23 45.88 -19.06 3.68
CA PRO A 23 45.62 -19.74 4.96
C PRO A 23 46.62 -20.87 5.27
N PRO A 24 46.74 -21.36 6.52
CA PRO A 24 47.30 -22.67 6.83
C PRO A 24 46.22 -23.77 6.91
N PRO A 25 46.63 -25.06 6.77
CA PRO A 25 45.71 -26.16 6.49
C PRO A 25 45.22 -26.85 7.77
N HIS A 26 44.02 -27.44 7.73
CA HIS A 26 43.71 -28.82 8.10
C HIS A 26 42.21 -29.01 8.42
N HIS A 27 41.70 -30.18 8.00
CA HIS A 27 40.41 -30.84 8.31
C HIS A 27 39.18 -30.58 7.43
N LEU A 28 39.09 -31.42 6.38
CA LEU A 28 37.96 -32.26 5.96
C LEU A 28 36.52 -31.87 6.37
N SER A 29 35.69 -31.56 5.35
CA SER A 29 34.63 -32.44 4.81
C SER A 29 33.30 -31.72 4.51
N GLN A 30 32.65 -32.22 3.45
CA GLN A 30 31.28 -31.97 2.98
C GLN A 30 31.00 -30.72 2.12
N PHE A 31 31.16 -30.89 0.79
CA PHE A 31 30.44 -30.10 -0.20
C PHE A 31 29.07 -30.74 -0.46
N SER A 32 28.01 -30.01 -0.13
CA SER A 32 26.64 -30.30 -0.59
C SER A 32 26.32 -29.42 -1.81
N SER A 33 25.64 -30.08 -2.76
CA SER A 33 25.10 -29.63 -4.04
C SER A 33 24.69 -28.14 -4.15
N LEU A 34 25.32 -27.42 -5.10
CA LEU A 34 24.86 -26.13 -5.60
C LEU A 34 24.01 -26.39 -6.86
N SER A 35 22.68 -26.37 -6.73
CA SER A 35 21.76 -26.50 -7.86
C SER A 35 21.53 -25.13 -8.51
N ILE A 36 22.15 -24.90 -9.67
CA ILE A 36 21.91 -23.72 -10.52
C ILE A 36 20.77 -24.07 -11.47
N CYS A 37 19.60 -23.47 -11.26
CA CYS A 37 18.44 -23.66 -12.12
C CYS A 37 18.56 -22.72 -13.33
N PHE A 38 18.88 -23.26 -14.51
CA PHE A 38 18.80 -22.57 -15.79
C PHE A 38 17.33 -22.45 -16.22
N ILE A 39 16.80 -21.22 -16.34
CA ILE A 39 15.53 -20.98 -17.03
C ILE A 39 15.83 -20.79 -18.52
N SER A 40 15.38 -21.76 -19.32
CA SER A 40 15.44 -21.78 -20.78
C SER A 40 14.40 -20.82 -21.37
N LEU A 41 14.85 -19.80 -22.13
CA LEU A 41 13.97 -18.93 -22.92
C LEU A 41 13.80 -19.54 -24.33
N ARG A 42 12.61 -20.04 -24.66
CA ARG A 42 12.25 -20.42 -26.04
C ARG A 42 11.64 -19.22 -26.77
N LEU A 43 12.24 -18.85 -27.91
CA LEU A 43 11.73 -17.89 -28.89
C LEU A 43 10.56 -18.49 -29.70
N PHE A 44 9.52 -17.70 -29.96
CA PHE A 44 8.56 -17.90 -31.05
C PHE A 44 8.31 -16.58 -31.80
N PRO A 45 7.95 -16.62 -33.11
CA PRO A 45 8.14 -15.54 -34.09
C PRO A 45 6.94 -14.54 -34.16
N PRO A 46 7.07 -13.41 -34.88
CA PRO A 46 6.13 -12.30 -34.83
C PRO A 46 5.00 -12.44 -35.85
N SER A 47 3.80 -11.94 -35.55
CA SER A 47 2.83 -11.56 -36.58
C SER A 47 1.71 -10.64 -36.09
N ILE A 48 1.64 -9.51 -36.79
CA ILE A 48 0.47 -8.69 -37.19
C ILE A 48 -0.04 -7.65 -36.19
N ALA A 49 0.19 -6.40 -36.59
CA ALA A 49 -0.35 -5.17 -36.04
C ALA A 49 -1.83 -4.99 -36.43
N PHE A 50 -2.64 -4.50 -35.49
CA PHE A 50 -3.88 -3.80 -35.79
C PHE A 50 -3.89 -2.45 -35.06
N SER A 51 -4.04 -1.40 -35.85
CA SER A 51 -4.23 0.00 -35.45
C SER A 51 -5.64 0.18 -34.90
N SER A 52 -5.76 0.72 -33.68
CA SER A 52 -6.97 1.42 -33.24
C SER A 52 -6.62 2.44 -32.15
N THR A 53 -6.70 3.70 -32.54
CA THR A 53 -6.53 4.91 -31.73
C THR A 53 -7.66 5.08 -30.73
N HIS A 54 -7.38 5.06 -29.43
CA HIS A 54 -8.13 5.78 -28.39
C HIS A 54 -7.24 6.01 -27.15
N PRO A 55 -7.29 7.19 -26.50
CA PRO A 55 -6.37 7.53 -25.41
C PRO A 55 -6.82 6.87 -24.09
N LEU A 56 -5.97 6.01 -23.52
CA LEU A 56 -6.17 5.39 -22.21
C LEU A 56 -5.44 6.23 -21.15
N LEU A 57 -6.23 6.84 -20.26
CA LEU A 57 -5.78 7.52 -19.05
C LEU A 57 -5.07 6.54 -18.09
N PRO A 58 -3.96 6.94 -17.44
CA PRO A 58 -3.27 6.09 -16.48
C PRO A 58 -4.08 5.98 -15.19
N LEU A 59 -4.55 4.77 -14.91
CA LEU A 59 -5.31 4.44 -13.71
C LEU A 59 -4.35 4.33 -12.52
N SER A 60 -4.36 5.33 -11.64
CA SER A 60 -3.79 5.21 -10.31
C SER A 60 -4.38 3.98 -9.60
N LEU A 61 -3.54 3.02 -9.18
CA LEU A 61 -3.96 1.95 -8.27
C LEU A 61 -4.25 2.54 -6.88
N SER A 62 -5.41 3.18 -6.74
CA SER A 62 -6.24 2.85 -5.59
C SER A 62 -6.85 1.49 -5.90
N LEU A 63 -6.90 0.58 -4.93
CA LEU A 63 -7.71 -0.63 -5.03
C LEU A 63 -9.20 -0.20 -5.00
N SER A 64 -9.66 0.43 -6.09
CA SER A 64 -11.07 0.63 -6.37
C SER A 64 -11.60 -0.71 -6.86
N LEU A 65 -12.13 -1.48 -5.92
CA LEU A 65 -13.01 -2.60 -6.24
C LEU A 65 -14.31 -1.97 -6.79
N ALA A 66 -14.30 -1.61 -8.07
CA ALA A 66 -15.46 -1.06 -8.74
C ALA A 66 -16.44 -2.20 -9.09
N THR A 67 -17.15 -2.71 -8.08
CA THR A 67 -18.51 -3.30 -8.19
C THR A 67 -19.13 -3.45 -6.80
N MET A 68 -19.43 -2.35 -6.10
CA MET A 68 -20.55 -2.27 -5.13
C MET A 68 -21.01 -0.81 -5.05
N SER A 69 -21.59 -0.29 -6.14
CA SER A 69 -21.74 1.16 -6.36
C SER A 69 -23.07 1.78 -5.93
N LYS A 70 -23.81 1.18 -5.00
CA LYS A 70 -25.06 1.79 -4.51
C LYS A 70 -25.13 2.01 -2.99
N GLY A 71 -24.11 1.64 -2.22
CA GLY A 71 -24.06 1.79 -0.75
C GLY A 71 -23.14 2.91 -0.28
N PRO A 72 -23.22 3.30 1.02
CA PRO A 72 -22.24 4.21 1.64
C PRO A 72 -20.84 3.57 1.67
N GLU A 73 -19.81 4.38 1.88
CA GLU A 73 -18.46 3.86 2.10
C GLU A 73 -18.36 3.09 3.42
N ILE A 74 -17.47 2.10 3.50
CA ILE A 74 -17.17 1.41 4.76
C ILE A 74 -16.52 2.39 5.75
N PHE A 75 -16.73 2.18 7.05
CA PHE A 75 -16.19 3.05 8.10
C PHE A 75 -14.68 3.28 7.97
N ALA A 76 -13.91 2.23 7.65
CA ALA A 76 -12.47 2.31 7.47
C ALA A 76 -12.01 3.25 6.33
N ASN A 77 -12.92 3.58 5.39
CA ASN A 77 -12.66 4.50 4.30
C ASN A 77 -13.02 5.95 4.64
N ILE A 78 -13.75 6.22 5.74
CA ILE A 78 -14.02 7.58 6.20
C ILE A 78 -12.67 8.26 6.51
N GLY A 79 -12.44 9.42 5.89
CA GLY A 79 -11.19 10.19 6.00
C GLY A 79 -10.02 9.63 5.19
N LYS A 80 -10.18 8.48 4.53
CA LYS A 80 -9.09 7.83 3.80
C LYS A 80 -8.57 8.68 2.63
N LYS A 81 -9.43 9.37 1.90
CA LYS A 81 -9.00 10.23 0.76
C LYS A 81 -8.01 11.32 1.20
N ALA A 82 -8.32 12.02 2.29
CA ALA A 82 -7.43 13.04 2.85
C ALA A 82 -6.14 12.41 3.41
N ARG A 83 -6.29 11.32 4.18
CA ARG A 83 -5.16 10.58 4.76
C ARG A 83 -4.20 10.07 3.70
N ASP A 84 -4.70 9.50 2.60
CA ASP A 84 -3.88 8.99 1.49
C ASP A 84 -3.09 10.12 0.82
N LEU A 85 -3.69 11.31 0.63
CA LEU A 85 -2.96 12.47 0.14
C LEU A 85 -1.84 12.92 1.09
N LEU A 86 -2.09 12.92 2.40
CA LEU A 86 -1.14 13.37 3.42
C LEU A 86 -0.09 12.32 3.83
N THR A 87 -0.33 11.03 3.59
CA THR A 87 0.52 9.97 4.15
C THR A 87 1.01 8.95 3.13
N ALA A 88 0.22 8.65 2.09
CA ALA A 88 0.60 7.60 1.16
C ALA A 88 1.82 8.00 0.32
N GLY A 89 2.78 7.08 0.23
CA GLY A 89 3.99 7.23 -0.58
C GLY A 89 5.16 7.92 0.13
N TYR A 90 4.92 8.73 1.16
CA TYR A 90 6.00 9.35 1.94
C TYR A 90 6.74 8.26 2.73
N SER A 91 7.99 8.00 2.35
CA SER A 91 8.86 7.05 3.04
C SER A 91 10.29 7.57 3.12
N SER A 92 10.97 7.26 4.21
CA SER A 92 12.43 7.46 4.34
C SER A 92 13.22 6.19 4.01
N ASP A 93 12.53 5.14 3.56
CA ASP A 93 13.14 3.84 3.30
C ASP A 93 13.63 3.76 1.85
N GLN A 94 14.65 2.94 1.61
CA GLN A 94 15.02 2.54 0.25
C GLN A 94 14.27 1.26 -0.08
N LYS A 95 13.44 1.27 -1.12
CA LYS A 95 12.59 0.15 -1.49
C LYS A 95 12.75 -0.18 -2.97
N PHE A 96 12.93 -1.45 -3.27
CA PHE A 96 12.95 -1.96 -4.63
C PHE A 96 11.94 -3.10 -4.72
N THR A 97 10.98 -2.99 -5.62
CA THR A 97 9.91 -3.97 -5.82
C THR A 97 9.85 -4.36 -7.29
N VAL A 98 9.76 -5.66 -7.57
CA VAL A 98 9.53 -6.21 -8.90
C VAL A 98 8.26 -7.05 -8.85
N SER A 99 7.27 -6.71 -9.65
CA SER A 99 6.00 -7.42 -9.74
C SER A 99 5.76 -7.96 -11.15
N THR A 100 5.76 -9.29 -11.29
CA THR A 100 5.47 -9.99 -12.54
C THR A 100 4.05 -10.53 -12.52
N TYR A 101 3.31 -10.36 -13.61
CA TYR A 101 1.92 -10.81 -13.75
C TYR A 101 1.79 -11.88 -14.82
N SER A 102 1.23 -13.03 -14.45
CA SER A 102 0.86 -14.08 -15.40
C SER A 102 -0.58 -13.87 -15.87
N GLY A 103 -0.73 -13.40 -17.12
CA GLY A 103 -2.01 -12.99 -17.70
C GLY A 103 -3.12 -14.04 -17.65
N PRO A 104 -2.93 -15.28 -18.15
CA PRO A 104 -4.02 -16.26 -18.22
C PRO A 104 -4.39 -16.88 -16.86
N VAL A 105 -3.46 -16.90 -15.90
CA VAL A 105 -3.59 -17.65 -14.63
C VAL A 105 -3.95 -16.74 -13.45
N GLY A 106 -3.92 -15.41 -13.63
CA GLY A 106 -4.29 -14.47 -12.57
C GLY A 106 -3.32 -14.45 -11.37
N VAL A 107 -2.07 -14.89 -11.58
CA VAL A 107 -1.01 -14.91 -10.56
C VAL A 107 -0.14 -13.67 -10.70
N ALA A 108 0.09 -12.99 -9.58
CA ALA A 108 1.06 -11.91 -9.46
C ALA A 108 2.15 -12.31 -8.46
N LEU A 109 3.39 -12.35 -8.91
CA LEU A 109 4.57 -12.55 -8.08
C LEU A 109 5.19 -11.20 -7.80
N THR A 110 5.41 -10.86 -6.52
CA THR A 110 6.02 -9.60 -6.12
C THR A 110 7.20 -9.87 -5.22
N SER A 111 8.40 -9.51 -5.66
CA SER A 111 9.61 -9.52 -4.83
C SER A 111 9.92 -8.11 -4.40
N THR A 112 10.17 -7.91 -3.11
CA THR A 112 10.52 -6.61 -2.53
C THR A 112 11.80 -6.74 -1.73
N ALA A 113 12.75 -5.84 -1.94
CA ALA A 113 13.85 -5.56 -1.05
C ALA A 113 13.64 -4.18 -0.44
N SER A 114 13.82 -4.04 0.86
CA SER A 114 13.74 -2.74 1.53
C SER A 114 14.81 -2.57 2.57
N ASN A 115 15.42 -1.40 2.63
CA ASN A 115 16.29 -0.99 3.72
C ASN A 115 15.57 0.08 4.56
N LYS A 116 15.34 -0.25 5.82
CA LYS A 116 14.71 0.63 6.81
C LYS A 116 15.69 0.92 7.93
N GLY A 117 16.20 2.15 7.98
CA GLY A 117 17.09 2.57 9.07
C GLY A 117 18.34 1.70 9.26
N GLY A 118 18.88 1.13 8.17
CA GLY A 118 20.05 0.26 8.19
C GLY A 118 19.75 -1.24 8.22
N LEU A 119 18.50 -1.65 8.48
CA LEU A 119 18.09 -3.04 8.39
C LEU A 119 17.56 -3.35 6.99
N SER A 120 18.23 -4.28 6.31
CA SER A 120 17.77 -4.81 5.02
C SER A 120 16.81 -5.98 5.25
N THR A 121 15.63 -5.89 4.67
CA THR A 121 14.62 -6.95 4.68
C THR A 121 14.19 -7.25 3.25
N GLY A 122 13.94 -8.53 2.99
CA GLY A 122 13.35 -8.99 1.73
C GLY A 122 11.97 -9.59 2.00
N ASP A 123 11.08 -9.48 1.03
CA ASP A 123 9.84 -10.24 1.03
C ASP A 123 9.43 -10.69 -0.38
N ILE A 124 8.81 -11.85 -0.45
CA ILE A 124 8.24 -12.42 -1.66
C ILE A 124 6.75 -12.65 -1.40
N GLY A 125 5.92 -11.97 -2.17
CA GLY A 125 4.46 -12.11 -2.18
C GLY A 125 3.97 -12.82 -3.43
N VAL A 126 2.99 -13.69 -3.27
CA VAL A 126 2.26 -14.38 -4.33
C VAL A 126 0.79 -14.06 -4.15
N VAL A 127 0.20 -13.38 -5.13
CA VAL A 127 -1.25 -13.12 -5.16
C VAL A 127 -1.85 -13.91 -6.31
N HIS A 128 -2.69 -14.89 -6.00
CA HIS A 128 -3.46 -15.63 -6.98
C HIS A 128 -4.93 -15.21 -6.91
N LYS A 129 -5.42 -14.63 -8.01
CA LYS A 129 -6.83 -14.24 -8.16
C LYS A 129 -7.53 -15.27 -9.02
N TYR A 130 -8.53 -15.94 -8.45
CA TYR A 130 -9.35 -16.92 -9.16
C TYR A 130 -10.83 -16.65 -8.89
N LYS A 131 -11.55 -16.22 -9.93
CA LYS A 131 -12.96 -15.80 -9.84
C LYS A 131 -13.14 -14.77 -8.71
N ASN A 132 -13.97 -15.06 -7.72
CA ASN A 132 -14.26 -14.18 -6.58
C ASN A 132 -13.36 -14.44 -5.37
N HIS A 133 -12.30 -15.24 -5.54
CA HIS A 133 -11.37 -15.60 -4.48
C HIS A 133 -9.98 -15.02 -4.74
N ILE A 134 -9.34 -14.51 -3.69
CA ILE A 134 -7.97 -14.04 -3.72
C ILE A 134 -7.19 -14.79 -2.64
N PHE A 135 -6.13 -15.45 -3.07
CA PHE A 135 -5.16 -16.10 -2.20
C PHE A 135 -3.89 -15.25 -2.23
N ASP A 136 -3.55 -14.62 -1.12
CA ASP A 136 -2.36 -13.79 -0.97
C ASP A 136 -1.44 -14.43 0.07
N VAL A 137 -0.22 -14.78 -0.32
CA VAL A 137 0.79 -15.37 0.56
C VAL A 137 2.04 -14.53 0.46
N LYS A 138 2.52 -14.03 1.60
CA LYS A 138 3.72 -13.23 1.72
C LYS A 138 4.70 -13.89 2.66
N VAL A 139 5.93 -14.10 2.19
CA VAL A 139 7.04 -14.65 2.98
C VAL A 139 8.11 -13.58 3.11
N ASP A 140 8.55 -13.31 4.33
CA ASP A 140 9.65 -12.37 4.58
C ASP A 140 10.97 -13.08 4.93
N THR A 141 12.08 -12.33 4.91
CA THR A 141 13.41 -12.82 5.29
C THR A 141 13.56 -13.10 6.79
N LEU A 142 12.57 -12.72 7.60
CA LEU A 142 12.53 -13.00 9.04
C LEU A 142 11.72 -14.28 9.34
N SER A 143 11.49 -15.11 8.32
CA SER A 143 10.76 -16.37 8.40
C SER A 143 9.30 -16.23 8.81
N ASN A 144 8.70 -15.06 8.64
CA ASN A 144 7.25 -14.90 8.80
C ASN A 144 6.54 -15.18 7.48
N ILE A 145 5.53 -16.03 7.55
CA ILE A 145 4.63 -16.35 6.44
C ILE A 145 3.28 -15.75 6.79
N ALA A 146 2.88 -14.69 6.08
CA ALA A 146 1.57 -14.08 6.21
C ALA A 146 0.67 -14.55 5.06
N THR A 147 -0.43 -15.20 5.40
CA THR A 147 -1.42 -15.69 4.43
C THR A 147 -2.73 -14.93 4.62
N THR A 148 -3.30 -14.44 3.53
CA THR A 148 -4.60 -13.77 3.48
C THR A 148 -5.48 -14.40 2.42
N LEU A 149 -6.63 -14.90 2.83
CA LEU A 149 -7.65 -15.49 1.97
C LEU A 149 -8.83 -14.53 1.92
N THR A 150 -9.15 -14.02 0.73
CA THR A 150 -10.33 -13.18 0.52
C THR A 150 -11.36 -13.95 -0.29
N PHE A 151 -12.56 -14.05 0.24
CA PHE A 151 -13.72 -14.63 -0.41
C PHE A 151 -14.73 -13.51 -0.63
N SER A 152 -14.91 -13.13 -1.90
CA SER A 152 -15.94 -12.16 -2.28
C SER A 152 -17.19 -12.91 -2.73
N ASP A 153 -18.36 -12.32 -2.50
CA ASP A 153 -19.67 -12.84 -2.91
C ASP A 153 -19.97 -14.27 -2.38
N ILE A 154 -19.59 -14.59 -1.14
CA ILE A 154 -20.08 -15.82 -0.49
C ILE A 154 -21.61 -15.79 -0.45
N LEU A 155 -22.16 -14.63 -0.10
CA LEU A 155 -23.55 -14.22 -0.28
C LEU A 155 -23.57 -12.89 -1.06
N PRO A 156 -24.69 -12.50 -1.69
CA PRO A 156 -24.79 -11.22 -2.38
C PRO A 156 -24.36 -10.06 -1.47
N SER A 157 -23.35 -9.29 -1.91
CA SER A 157 -22.81 -8.12 -1.20
C SER A 157 -22.03 -8.40 0.09
N THR A 158 -21.54 -9.64 0.26
CA THR A 158 -20.69 -10.03 1.40
C THR A 158 -19.27 -10.34 0.96
N LYS A 159 -18.29 -9.87 1.74
CA LYS A 159 -16.87 -10.19 1.59
C LYS A 159 -16.33 -10.73 2.91
N ALA A 160 -15.65 -11.86 2.88
CA ALA A 160 -14.92 -12.39 4.03
C ALA A 160 -13.42 -12.36 3.75
N VAL A 161 -12.63 -12.01 4.75
CA VAL A 161 -11.17 -12.00 4.72
C VAL A 161 -10.66 -12.77 5.92
N VAL A 162 -9.87 -13.80 5.68
CA VAL A 162 -9.18 -14.58 6.71
C VAL A 162 -7.69 -14.32 6.57
N SER A 163 -7.03 -13.83 7.61
CA SER A 163 -5.59 -13.63 7.60
C SER A 163 -4.93 -14.30 8.80
N PHE A 164 -3.78 -14.91 8.61
CA PHE A 164 -2.98 -15.48 9.69
C PHE A 164 -1.50 -15.41 9.32
N LYS A 165 -0.64 -15.36 10.32
CA LYS A 165 0.82 -15.39 10.17
C LYS A 165 1.38 -16.63 10.85
N LEU A 166 2.49 -17.13 10.34
CA LEU A 166 3.28 -18.23 10.92
C LEU A 166 4.73 -17.76 11.06
N PRO A 167 5.48 -18.19 12.07
CA PRO A 167 5.12 -19.18 13.10
C PRO A 167 4.25 -18.63 14.24
N ASP A 168 3.89 -17.35 14.21
CA ASP A 168 3.03 -16.73 15.23
C ASP A 168 1.56 -17.17 15.10
N TYR A 169 1.21 -18.29 15.73
CA TYR A 169 -0.15 -18.85 15.78
C TYR A 169 -1.19 -17.92 16.43
N ASN A 170 -0.77 -16.77 17.00
CA ASN A 170 -1.65 -15.78 17.64
C ASN A 170 -2.04 -14.62 16.74
N SER A 171 -1.82 -14.73 15.44
CA SER A 171 -2.04 -13.63 14.50
C SER A 171 -3.27 -13.83 13.61
N GLY A 172 -4.11 -14.83 13.92
CA GLY A 172 -5.32 -15.12 13.18
C GLY A 172 -6.30 -13.94 13.26
N LYS A 173 -6.88 -13.54 12.13
CA LYS A 173 -7.89 -12.51 12.04
C LYS A 173 -8.93 -12.90 11.00
N LEU A 174 -10.20 -12.81 11.37
CA LEU A 174 -11.34 -13.04 10.51
C LEU A 174 -12.11 -11.73 10.39
N GLU A 175 -12.23 -11.19 9.18
CA GLU A 175 -13.04 -10.01 8.88
C GLU A 175 -14.19 -10.39 7.96
N VAL A 176 -15.40 -9.95 8.28
CA VAL A 176 -16.61 -10.12 7.49
C VAL A 176 -17.19 -8.75 7.23
N LEU A 177 -17.28 -8.38 5.96
CA LEU A 177 -17.86 -7.15 5.47
C LEU A 177 -19.17 -7.48 4.74
N TYR A 178 -20.26 -6.88 5.20
CA TYR A 178 -21.56 -6.89 4.55
C TYR A 178 -21.88 -5.49 4.05
N SER A 179 -22.25 -5.36 2.79
CA SER A 179 -22.63 -4.08 2.18
C SER A 179 -24.05 -4.14 1.67
N HIS A 180 -24.82 -3.09 1.94
CA HIS A 180 -26.19 -2.93 1.53
C HIS A 180 -26.38 -1.53 0.93
N HIS A 181 -27.50 -1.29 0.24
CA HIS A 181 -27.76 -0.02 -0.45
C HIS A 181 -27.70 1.23 0.45
N HIS A 182 -27.96 1.09 1.75
CA HIS A 182 -27.95 2.22 2.69
C HIS A 182 -27.10 1.99 3.94
N ALA A 183 -26.46 0.84 4.04
CA ALA A 183 -25.67 0.49 5.22
C ALA A 183 -24.54 -0.45 4.84
N THR A 184 -23.40 -0.30 5.50
CA THR A 184 -22.32 -1.28 5.49
C THR A 184 -22.01 -1.69 6.92
N PHE A 185 -21.76 -2.96 7.12
CA PHE A 185 -21.41 -3.55 8.40
C PHE A 185 -20.12 -4.33 8.24
N THR A 186 -19.15 -4.10 9.13
CA THR A 186 -17.91 -4.87 9.18
C THR A 186 -17.75 -5.44 10.59
N SER A 187 -17.51 -6.74 10.67
CA SER A 187 -17.12 -7.41 11.91
C SER A 187 -15.75 -8.04 11.72
N ALA A 188 -14.83 -7.80 12.64
CA ALA A 188 -13.49 -8.36 12.63
C ALA A 188 -13.21 -9.01 13.98
N VAL A 189 -12.70 -10.24 13.96
CA VAL A 189 -12.30 -10.99 15.14
C VAL A 189 -10.82 -11.32 14.99
N ALA A 190 -9.99 -10.77 15.87
CA ALA A 190 -8.59 -11.12 16.02
C ALA A 190 -8.46 -12.21 17.09
N LEU A 191 -7.95 -13.37 16.68
CA LEU A 191 -7.68 -14.55 17.49
C LEU A 191 -6.23 -14.49 18.00
N HIS A 192 -6.01 -13.73 19.07
CA HIS A 192 -4.78 -13.82 19.85
C HIS A 192 -4.99 -14.83 21.00
N GLN A 193 -4.12 -15.84 21.20
CA GLN A 193 -4.30 -16.85 22.30
C GLN A 193 -4.55 -16.22 23.66
N GLN A 194 -3.96 -15.06 23.95
CA GLN A 194 -4.08 -14.39 25.25
C GLN A 194 -5.12 -13.27 25.27
N SER A 195 -5.55 -12.75 24.11
CA SER A 195 -6.48 -11.61 24.05
C SER A 195 -7.29 -11.55 22.76
N PRO A 196 -8.35 -12.36 22.63
CA PRO A 196 -9.28 -12.20 21.53
C PRO A 196 -9.86 -10.78 21.53
N ALA A 197 -9.78 -10.12 20.38
CA ALA A 197 -10.32 -8.79 20.19
C ALA A 197 -11.37 -8.83 19.09
N VAL A 198 -12.49 -8.16 19.33
CA VAL A 198 -13.61 -8.06 18.39
C VAL A 198 -13.81 -6.60 18.05
N ASP A 199 -13.66 -6.26 16.78
CA ASP A 199 -13.95 -4.93 16.25
C ASP A 199 -15.21 -4.99 15.38
N VAL A 200 -16.17 -4.13 15.66
CA VAL A 200 -17.40 -4.01 14.89
C VAL A 200 -17.52 -2.58 14.41
N SER A 201 -17.81 -2.40 13.13
CA SER A 201 -18.13 -1.11 12.55
C SER A 201 -19.41 -1.16 11.74
N VAL A 202 -20.14 -0.05 11.78
CA VAL A 202 -21.34 0.17 10.99
C VAL A 202 -21.24 1.53 10.32
N THR A 203 -21.73 1.63 9.11
CA THR A 203 -21.87 2.91 8.41
C THR A 203 -23.21 2.92 7.73
N VAL A 204 -23.95 4.02 7.87
CA VAL A 204 -25.26 4.24 7.29
C VAL A 204 -25.25 5.52 6.48
N GLY A 205 -25.97 5.53 5.36
CA GLY A 205 -26.08 6.72 4.52
C GLY A 205 -26.17 6.39 3.04
N THR A 206 -25.66 7.31 2.25
CA THR A 206 -25.66 7.29 0.80
C THR A 206 -24.23 7.44 0.27
N THR A 207 -24.07 7.42 -1.05
CA THR A 207 -22.78 7.70 -1.70
C THR A 207 -22.28 9.14 -1.45
N GLY A 208 -23.17 10.07 -1.10
CA GLY A 208 -22.84 11.47 -0.85
C GLY A 208 -22.61 11.83 0.61
N ILE A 209 -23.31 11.19 1.55
CA ILE A 209 -23.15 11.44 2.99
C ILE A 209 -23.18 10.10 3.72
N ALA A 210 -22.20 9.85 4.57
CA ALA A 210 -22.09 8.63 5.36
C ALA A 210 -21.81 8.95 6.83
N PHE A 211 -22.48 8.24 7.72
CA PHE A 211 -22.28 8.29 9.17
C PHE A 211 -21.88 6.91 9.62
N GLY A 212 -20.81 6.78 10.38
CA GLY A 212 -20.41 5.49 10.90
C GLY A 212 -19.82 5.54 12.27
N ALA A 213 -19.76 4.37 12.88
CA ALA A 213 -19.16 4.16 14.17
C ALA A 213 -18.46 2.80 14.18
N GLU A 214 -17.43 2.72 15.01
CA GLU A 214 -16.66 1.51 15.26
C GLU A 214 -16.42 1.36 16.77
N ALA A 215 -16.56 0.14 17.25
CA ALA A 215 -16.27 -0.25 18.61
C ALA A 215 -15.37 -1.49 18.60
N GLY A 216 -14.31 -1.44 19.39
CA GLY A 216 -13.41 -2.57 19.65
C GLY A 216 -13.56 -3.06 21.08
N TYR A 217 -13.63 -4.37 21.27
CA TYR A 217 -13.79 -5.02 22.57
C TYR A 217 -12.74 -6.11 22.75
N ASN A 218 -12.04 -6.08 23.88
CA ASN A 218 -11.07 -7.11 24.25
C ASN A 218 -11.67 -8.02 25.30
N THR A 219 -11.86 -9.30 24.94
CA THR A 219 -12.57 -10.27 25.78
C THR A 219 -11.82 -10.64 27.05
N THR A 220 -10.48 -10.57 27.04
CA THR A 220 -9.65 -10.88 28.21
C THR A 220 -9.72 -9.77 29.25
N SER A 221 -9.63 -8.51 28.81
CA SER A 221 -9.69 -7.35 29.71
C SER A 221 -11.11 -6.98 30.15
N GLY A 222 -12.14 -7.51 29.49
CA GLY A 222 -13.53 -7.11 29.70
C GLY A 222 -13.79 -5.63 29.35
N SER A 223 -12.94 -5.02 28.52
CA SER A 223 -12.94 -3.59 28.28
C SER A 223 -12.95 -3.25 26.80
N PHE A 224 -13.49 -2.08 26.49
CA PHE A 224 -13.47 -1.57 25.13
C PHE A 224 -12.12 -0.94 24.82
N THR A 225 -11.50 -1.42 23.74
CA THR A 225 -10.20 -0.96 23.26
C THR A 225 -10.32 0.34 22.48
N LYS A 226 -11.41 0.48 21.72
CA LYS A 226 -11.63 1.58 20.78
C LYS A 226 -13.11 1.95 20.72
N TYR A 227 -13.37 3.25 20.67
CA TYR A 227 -14.63 3.79 20.15
C TYR A 227 -14.30 4.91 19.20
N THR A 228 -14.87 4.86 18.01
CA THR A 228 -14.66 5.88 17.00
C THR A 228 -15.99 6.14 16.32
N ALA A 229 -16.33 7.41 16.12
CA ALA A 229 -17.46 7.83 15.31
C ALA A 229 -16.95 8.74 14.21
N GLY A 230 -17.60 8.74 13.05
CA GLY A 230 -17.16 9.51 11.92
C GLY A 230 -18.28 9.85 10.96
N ILE A 231 -18.14 10.98 10.30
CA ILE A 231 -19.06 11.46 9.27
C ILE A 231 -18.21 11.83 8.06
N SER A 232 -18.66 11.47 6.87
CA SER A 232 -18.09 11.95 5.62
C SER A 232 -19.14 12.55 4.70
N ILE A 233 -18.70 13.53 3.93
CA ILE A 233 -19.47 14.17 2.87
C ILE A 233 -18.62 14.10 1.61
N THR A 234 -19.14 13.38 0.61
CA THR A 234 -18.53 13.25 -0.71
C THR A 234 -19.33 14.08 -1.71
N LYS A 235 -18.64 15.04 -2.32
CA LYS A 235 -19.08 15.79 -3.51
C LYS A 235 -18.18 15.42 -4.70
N PRO A 236 -18.56 15.73 -5.94
CA PRO A 236 -17.74 15.44 -7.12
C PRO A 236 -16.31 16.00 -7.02
N ASP A 237 -16.18 17.22 -6.50
CA ASP A 237 -14.93 17.99 -6.45
C ASP A 237 -14.37 18.14 -5.03
N ALA A 238 -15.13 17.76 -4.01
CA ALA A 238 -14.71 17.94 -2.62
C ALA A 238 -15.06 16.72 -1.76
N TYR A 239 -14.24 16.48 -0.75
CA TYR A 239 -14.47 15.46 0.26
C TYR A 239 -14.19 16.04 1.63
N ALA A 240 -15.15 15.97 2.54
CA ALA A 240 -14.99 16.38 3.92
C ALA A 240 -15.21 15.17 4.82
N SER A 241 -14.46 15.07 5.90
CA SER A 241 -14.74 14.09 6.95
C SER A 241 -14.38 14.61 8.32
N VAL A 242 -15.13 14.17 9.32
CA VAL A 242 -14.85 14.43 10.73
C VAL A 242 -14.90 13.09 11.46
N ILE A 243 -13.86 12.79 12.23
CA ILE A 243 -13.72 11.55 12.97
C ILE A 243 -13.40 11.89 14.42
N LEU A 244 -14.20 11.37 15.34
CA LEU A 244 -13.92 11.35 16.76
C LEU A 244 -13.38 9.97 17.11
N GLY A 245 -12.10 9.88 17.45
CA GLY A 245 -11.40 8.64 17.78
C GLY A 245 -10.84 8.62 19.20
N ASP A 246 -10.01 7.62 19.48
CA ASP A 246 -9.30 7.45 20.75
C ASP A 246 -10.23 7.53 21.99
N LYS A 247 -11.40 6.86 21.92
CA LYS A 247 -12.43 6.91 22.98
C LYS A 247 -12.94 8.32 23.27
N GLY A 248 -12.96 9.18 22.26
CA GLY A 248 -13.39 10.57 22.38
C GLY A 248 -12.26 11.55 22.67
N ASP A 249 -11.01 11.10 22.80
CA ASP A 249 -9.87 11.97 23.08
C ASP A 249 -9.39 12.77 21.86
N THR A 250 -9.54 12.23 20.66
CA THR A 250 -9.01 12.86 19.44
C THR A 250 -10.12 13.17 18.45
N ILE A 251 -10.26 14.44 18.07
CA ILE A 251 -11.10 14.85 16.94
C ILE A 251 -10.24 15.22 15.74
N THR A 252 -10.52 14.63 14.59
CA THR A 252 -9.83 14.88 13.32
C THR A 252 -10.84 15.35 12.29
N ALA A 253 -10.68 16.56 11.80
CA ALA A 253 -11.45 17.11 10.70
C ALA A 253 -10.53 17.24 9.49
N SER A 254 -10.95 16.70 8.34
CA SER A 254 -10.19 16.80 7.10
C SER A 254 -11.08 17.26 5.95
N TYR A 255 -10.49 18.03 5.05
CA TYR A 255 -11.14 18.57 3.86
C TYR A 255 -10.18 18.45 2.68
N THR A 256 -10.65 17.80 1.62
CA THR A 256 -9.94 17.65 0.35
C THR A 256 -10.75 18.31 -0.75
N HIS A 257 -10.09 19.10 -1.59
CA HIS A 257 -10.69 19.75 -2.74
C HIS A 257 -9.85 19.49 -3.99
N HIS A 258 -10.51 19.06 -5.07
CA HIS A 258 -9.91 18.92 -6.38
C HIS A 258 -10.08 20.25 -7.11
N LEU A 259 -8.97 20.81 -7.58
CA LEU A 259 -8.96 22.13 -8.21
C LEU A 259 -9.28 22.07 -9.70
N ASP A 260 -9.12 20.89 -10.31
CA ASP A 260 -9.33 20.67 -11.74
C ASP A 260 -10.45 19.66 -11.98
N GLU A 261 -11.25 19.86 -13.04
CA GLU A 261 -12.25 18.86 -13.49
C GLU A 261 -11.61 17.52 -13.85
N SER A 262 -10.35 17.55 -14.31
CA SER A 262 -9.52 16.37 -14.59
C SER A 262 -8.92 15.74 -13.33
N LYS A 263 -9.18 16.29 -12.14
CA LYS A 263 -8.66 15.83 -10.83
C LYS A 263 -7.14 15.71 -10.77
N ARG A 264 -6.47 16.50 -11.59
CA ARG A 264 -5.00 16.56 -11.71
C ARG A 264 -4.36 17.21 -10.49
N SER A 265 -5.05 18.18 -9.90
CA SER A 265 -4.61 18.91 -8.71
C SER A 265 -5.60 18.70 -7.57
N ALA A 266 -5.08 18.42 -6.38
CA ALA A 266 -5.86 18.33 -5.16
C ALA A 266 -5.14 19.03 -4.00
N ALA A 267 -5.91 19.75 -3.20
CA ALA A 267 -5.47 20.34 -1.94
C ALA A 267 -6.17 19.63 -0.78
N VAL A 268 -5.48 19.49 0.34
CA VAL A 268 -6.03 18.88 1.55
C VAL A 268 -5.60 19.68 2.79
N GLY A 269 -6.56 19.96 3.65
CA GLY A 269 -6.34 20.48 4.99
C GLY A 269 -6.84 19.48 6.03
N GLU A 270 -6.07 19.25 7.08
CA GLU A 270 -6.43 18.40 8.20
C GLU A 270 -6.14 19.13 9.51
N ILE A 271 -7.11 19.10 10.41
CA ILE A 271 -7.03 19.62 11.77
C ILE A 271 -7.28 18.45 12.71
N MET A 272 -6.29 18.14 13.54
CA MET A 272 -6.40 17.14 14.60
C MET A 272 -6.26 17.85 15.95
N ARG A 273 -7.21 17.64 16.85
CA ARG A 273 -7.16 18.12 18.23
C ARG A 273 -7.24 16.95 19.17
N ARG A 274 -6.34 16.92 20.14
CA ARG A 274 -6.35 15.97 21.25
C ARG A 274 -6.79 16.69 22.52
N PHE A 275 -7.86 16.21 23.17
CA PHE A 275 -8.46 16.87 24.32
C PHE A 275 -7.62 16.67 25.60
N SER A 276 -7.06 15.48 25.82
CA SER A 276 -6.24 15.14 26.98
C SER A 276 -4.98 16.00 27.11
N THR A 277 -4.30 16.25 26.00
CA THR A 277 -3.06 17.06 25.96
C THR A 277 -3.29 18.52 25.59
N ASN A 278 -4.53 18.88 25.23
CA ASN A 278 -4.90 20.18 24.67
C ASN A 278 -4.01 20.63 23.48
N GLU A 279 -3.50 19.65 22.72
CA GLU A 279 -2.62 19.89 21.58
C GLU A 279 -3.42 19.92 20.27
N ASN A 280 -3.06 20.85 19.39
CA ASN A 280 -3.62 20.96 18.05
C ASN A 280 -2.53 20.72 17.00
N THR A 281 -2.80 19.82 16.06
CA THR A 281 -2.00 19.59 14.86
C THR A 281 -2.77 20.09 13.65
N PHE A 282 -2.17 20.98 12.88
CA PHE A 282 -2.69 21.45 11.61
C PHE A 282 -1.75 21.00 10.50
N THR A 283 -2.29 20.27 9.53
CA THR A 283 -1.54 19.77 8.38
C THR A 283 -2.20 20.26 7.10
N VAL A 284 -1.42 20.88 6.22
CA VAL A 284 -1.85 21.23 4.86
C VAL A 284 -0.99 20.44 3.91
N GLY A 285 -1.60 19.93 2.85
CA GLY A 285 -0.87 19.29 1.78
C GLY A 285 -1.60 19.41 0.46
N GLY A 286 -0.96 18.88 -0.56
CA GLY A 286 -1.54 18.85 -1.89
C GLY A 286 -0.81 17.84 -2.76
N SER A 287 -1.44 17.54 -3.88
CA SER A 287 -0.88 16.77 -4.96
C SER A 287 -1.16 17.45 -6.28
N HIS A 288 -0.21 17.40 -7.19
CA HIS A 288 -0.36 17.93 -8.53
C HIS A 288 0.31 16.98 -9.52
N ALA A 289 -0.44 16.49 -10.49
CA ALA A 289 0.14 15.75 -11.60
C ALA A 289 0.73 16.74 -12.61
N ILE A 290 2.03 16.69 -12.85
CA ILE A 290 2.73 17.58 -13.79
C ILE A 290 2.50 17.14 -15.24
N ASP A 291 2.28 15.85 -15.46
CA ASP A 291 1.88 15.25 -16.73
C ASP A 291 1.18 13.90 -16.44
N HIS A 292 0.98 13.07 -17.45
CA HIS A 292 0.38 11.74 -17.27
C HIS A 292 1.29 10.73 -16.55
N LEU A 293 2.58 11.02 -16.42
CA LEU A 293 3.59 10.11 -15.87
C LEU A 293 4.10 10.58 -14.49
N THR A 294 3.95 11.85 -14.16
CA THR A 294 4.63 12.53 -13.06
C THR A 294 3.63 13.14 -12.09
N LEU A 295 3.73 12.74 -10.83
CA LEU A 295 2.93 13.23 -9.71
C LEU A 295 3.85 13.82 -8.64
N ILE A 296 3.58 15.06 -8.25
CA ILE A 296 4.20 15.66 -7.07
C ILE A 296 3.19 15.72 -5.93
N LYS A 297 3.67 15.50 -4.71
CA LYS A 297 2.91 15.71 -3.47
C LYS A 297 3.75 16.51 -2.49
N GLY A 298 3.10 17.33 -1.69
CA GLY A 298 3.73 18.06 -0.60
C GLY A 298 2.82 18.12 0.61
N LYS A 299 3.40 18.20 1.80
CA LYS A 299 2.68 18.48 3.04
C LYS A 299 3.54 19.24 4.03
N LEU A 300 2.89 20.05 4.85
CA LEU A 300 3.48 20.81 5.94
C LEU A 300 2.56 20.75 7.15
N ASN A 301 3.13 20.55 8.34
CA ASN A 301 2.40 20.68 9.59
C ASN A 301 2.88 21.86 10.45
N ASN A 302 2.08 22.26 11.44
CA ASN A 302 2.42 23.33 12.38
C ASN A 302 3.60 22.99 13.33
N HIS A 303 3.99 21.73 13.42
CA HIS A 303 5.21 21.30 14.10
C HIS A 303 6.48 21.55 13.29
N GLY A 304 6.38 21.99 12.03
CA GLY A 304 7.54 22.26 11.17
C GLY A 304 8.00 21.06 10.35
N LYS A 305 7.23 19.98 10.27
CA LYS A 305 7.55 18.87 9.38
C LYS A 305 7.07 19.18 7.98
N LEU A 306 8.02 19.44 7.08
CA LEU A 306 7.80 19.59 5.65
C LEU A 306 8.18 18.28 4.97
N ALA A 307 7.28 17.70 4.18
CA ALA A 307 7.62 16.55 3.35
C ALA A 307 7.17 16.76 1.90
N ALA A 308 7.97 16.25 0.97
CA ALA A 308 7.72 16.28 -0.46
C ALA A 308 7.92 14.91 -1.07
N LEU A 309 7.19 14.64 -2.14
CA LEU A 309 7.26 13.39 -2.89
C LEU A 309 7.16 13.70 -4.38
N LEU A 310 8.04 13.08 -5.16
CA LEU A 310 8.00 13.04 -6.61
C LEU A 310 7.84 11.58 -7.03
N GLN A 311 6.81 11.29 -7.78
CA GLN A 311 6.56 9.98 -8.36
C GLN A 311 6.54 10.12 -9.88
N HIS A 312 7.29 9.28 -10.58
CA HIS A 312 7.44 9.31 -12.02
C HIS A 312 7.34 7.89 -12.60
N GLU A 313 6.55 7.73 -13.66
CA GLU A 313 6.45 6.50 -14.42
C GLU A 313 7.59 6.43 -15.45
N VAL A 314 8.62 5.65 -15.14
CA VAL A 314 9.86 5.55 -15.94
C VAL A 314 9.67 4.64 -17.15
N ILE A 315 8.90 3.56 -16.97
CA ILE A 315 8.53 2.55 -17.98
C ILE A 315 7.03 2.31 -17.78
N PRO A 316 6.24 1.99 -18.82
CA PRO A 316 4.83 1.69 -18.65
C PRO A 316 4.56 0.76 -17.47
N LYS A 317 3.71 1.20 -16.53
CA LYS A 317 3.33 0.51 -15.27
C LYS A 317 4.44 0.39 -14.22
N SER A 318 5.63 0.93 -14.46
CA SER A 318 6.76 0.94 -13.52
C SER A 318 7.01 2.34 -12.96
N LEU A 319 7.03 2.45 -11.64
CA LEU A 319 7.02 3.72 -10.93
C LEU A 319 8.31 3.91 -10.12
N MET A 320 8.90 5.09 -10.23
CA MET A 320 9.96 5.57 -9.35
C MET A 320 9.39 6.66 -8.45
N THR A 321 9.56 6.51 -7.15
CA THR A 321 9.11 7.47 -6.13
C THR A 321 10.31 7.93 -5.33
N ILE A 322 10.50 9.24 -5.24
CA ILE A 322 11.49 9.90 -4.40
C ILE A 322 10.71 10.69 -3.35
N SER A 323 11.04 10.53 -2.08
CA SER A 323 10.43 11.31 -1.00
C SER A 323 11.47 11.86 -0.04
N GLY A 324 11.19 13.06 0.48
CA GLY A 324 12.03 13.74 1.47
C GLY A 324 11.18 14.34 2.58
N GLU A 325 11.68 14.31 3.81
CA GLU A 325 11.09 14.96 4.98
C GLU A 325 12.17 15.78 5.71
N ILE A 326 11.84 17.02 6.05
CA ILE A 326 12.70 17.99 6.73
C ILE A 326 11.93 18.56 7.93
N ASP A 327 12.60 18.65 9.07
CA ASP A 327 12.12 19.39 10.23
C ASP A 327 12.62 20.83 10.14
N THR A 328 11.75 21.76 9.75
CA THR A 328 12.08 23.17 9.58
C THR A 328 12.37 23.88 10.90
N LYS A 329 12.01 23.29 12.05
CA LYS A 329 12.33 23.83 13.38
C LYS A 329 13.64 23.28 13.95
N ALA A 330 14.14 22.18 13.37
CA ALA A 330 15.36 21.50 13.77
C ALA A 330 16.25 21.25 12.54
N LEU A 331 16.69 22.34 11.90
CA LEU A 331 17.43 22.29 10.63
C LEU A 331 18.84 21.68 10.77
N GLU A 332 19.34 21.59 12.00
CA GLU A 332 20.55 20.87 12.37
C GLU A 332 20.40 19.35 12.24
N LYS A 333 19.17 18.83 12.20
CA LYS A 333 18.92 17.40 11.97
C LYS A 333 19.02 17.08 10.50
N HIS A 334 19.64 15.95 10.20
CA HIS A 334 19.72 15.47 8.82
C HIS A 334 18.32 15.24 8.23
N PRO A 335 18.03 15.76 7.03
CA PRO A 335 16.81 15.47 6.32
C PRO A 335 16.69 13.98 6.03
N LYS A 336 15.47 13.46 6.09
CA LYS A 336 15.18 12.07 5.76
C LYS A 336 14.88 11.97 4.27
N PHE A 337 15.50 11.02 3.60
CA PHE A 337 15.27 10.74 2.18
C PHE A 337 14.98 9.27 1.96
N GLY A 338 14.00 8.98 1.12
CA GLY A 338 13.66 7.64 0.70
C GLY A 338 13.49 7.57 -0.82
N VAL A 339 13.78 6.39 -1.36
CA VAL A 339 13.64 6.09 -2.79
C VAL A 339 12.95 4.75 -2.91
N ALA A 340 11.85 4.70 -3.65
CA ALA A 340 11.12 3.49 -3.95
C ALA A 340 11.04 3.28 -5.46
N ILE A 341 11.47 2.12 -5.96
CA ILE A 341 11.33 1.73 -7.36
C ILE A 341 10.42 0.51 -7.41
N ALA A 342 9.34 0.58 -8.16
CA ALA A 342 8.40 -0.51 -8.38
C ALA A 342 8.35 -0.84 -9.88
N LEU A 343 9.01 -1.93 -10.27
CA LEU A 343 9.05 -2.42 -11.64
C LEU A 343 7.92 -3.40 -11.91
N ARG A 344 7.28 -3.24 -13.07
CA ARG A 344 6.27 -4.15 -13.61
C ARG A 344 6.64 -4.49 -15.05
N PRO A 345 7.49 -5.52 -15.24
CA PRO A 345 7.91 -5.96 -16.58
C PRO A 345 6.77 -6.58 -17.38
#